data_AF-A0A7S0BI08-F1
#
_entry.id   AF-A0A7S0BI08-F1
#
_cell.length_a   1.000
_cell.length_b   1.000
_cell.length_c   1.000
_cell.angle_alpha   90.00
_cell.angle_beta   90.00
_cell.angle_gamma   90.00
#
_symmetry.space_group_name_H-M   'P 1'
#
loop_
_entity.id
_entity.type
_entity.pdbx_description
1 polymer ?
#
loop_
_entity_poly.entity_id
_entity_poly.type
_entity_poly.pdbx_seq_one_letter_code
_entity_poly.pdbx_strand_id
1 'polypeptide(L)'
;LALLFFVLSGDVVKGELQWGTYNPGSVFSVRARVPDSPMVGIAWASSKKQQDIRSGVGDASGPTFFRYHDGATFANEVITDEEAGVVVNATWVHLDKKAWALRLEGTSKNLDYSEKELSFYV
;
A
#
# COMPACT_ATOMS: atom_id res chain seq x y z
N LEU A 1 -17.82 2.51 32.54
CA LEU A 1 -16.49 3.11 32.74
C LEU A 1 -15.56 2.49 31.69
N ALA A 2 -15.33 3.16 30.56
CA ALA A 2 -14.47 2.65 29.50
C ALA A 2 -13.11 3.35 29.61
N LEU A 3 -12.05 2.58 29.89
CA LEU A 3 -10.68 3.09 29.83
C LEU A 3 -10.28 3.26 28.35
N LEU A 4 -10.15 4.50 27.90
CA LEU A 4 -9.36 4.83 26.72
C LEU A 4 -7.89 4.82 27.13
N PHE A 5 -7.11 3.89 26.59
CA PHE A 5 -5.66 3.97 26.62
C PHE A 5 -5.19 4.87 25.48
N PHE A 6 -4.88 6.13 25.77
CA PHE A 6 -4.01 6.92 24.91
C PHE A 6 -2.57 6.48 25.19
N VAL A 7 -2.02 5.62 24.34
CA VAL A 7 -0.57 5.42 24.30
C VAL A 7 0.01 6.61 23.53
N LEU A 8 0.43 7.64 24.25
CA LEU A 8 1.39 8.61 23.73
C LEU A 8 2.73 7.88 23.61
N SER A 9 2.99 7.21 22.48
CA SER A 9 4.30 6.61 22.23
C SER A 9 5.31 7.72 21.93
N GLY A 10 5.82 8.35 22.99
CA GLY A 10 7.06 9.11 22.97
C GLY A 10 8.30 8.21 22.97
N ASP A 11 8.18 6.99 22.43
CA ASP A 11 9.29 6.07 22.31
C ASP A 11 10.10 6.47 21.09
N VAL A 12 11.43 6.48 21.24
CA VAL A 12 12.36 6.47 20.11
C VAL A 12 12.07 5.20 19.33
N VAL A 13 11.19 5.31 18.33
CA VAL A 13 10.90 4.24 17.40
C VAL A 13 12.25 3.83 16.81
N LYS A 14 12.63 2.55 16.96
CA LYS A 14 13.83 2.02 16.29
C LYS A 14 13.74 2.44 14.83
N GLY A 15 14.83 2.94 14.23
CA GLY A 15 14.78 3.52 12.88
C GLY A 15 14.06 2.63 11.85
N GLU A 16 14.21 1.31 11.98
CA GLU A 16 13.54 0.29 11.17
C GLU A 16 12.00 0.25 11.30
N LEU A 17 11.44 0.71 12.41
CA LEU A 17 9.99 0.77 12.65
C LEU A 17 9.42 2.18 12.40
N GLN A 18 10.25 3.12 11.96
CA GLN A 18 9.81 4.49 11.72
C GLN A 18 8.87 4.55 10.53
N TRP A 19 9.14 3.78 9.47
CA TRP A 19 8.33 3.70 8.26
C TRP A 19 7.76 2.29 8.10
N GLY A 20 6.55 2.20 7.59
CA GLY A 20 5.94 0.91 7.27
C GLY A 20 4.51 1.05 6.78
N THR A 21 3.85 -0.10 6.57
CA THR A 21 2.48 -0.18 6.05
C THR A 21 1.44 0.05 7.15
N TYR A 22 1.52 1.20 7.84
CA TYR A 22 0.73 1.51 9.04
C TYR A 22 -0.66 2.10 8.77
N ASN A 23 -1.17 1.94 7.56
CA ASN A 23 -2.52 2.39 7.20
C ASN A 23 -3.30 1.21 6.58
N PRO A 24 -3.96 0.40 7.42
CA PRO A 24 -4.73 -0.76 6.95
C PRO A 24 -6.01 -0.38 6.20
N GLY A 25 -6.37 0.91 6.09
CA GLY A 25 -7.54 1.36 5.33
C GLY A 25 -7.29 1.57 3.83
N SER A 26 -6.02 1.65 3.41
CA SER A 26 -5.62 1.72 2.00
C SER A 26 -5.37 0.34 1.42
N VAL A 27 -5.48 0.19 0.10
CA VAL A 27 -4.99 -1.02 -0.60
C VAL A 27 -3.50 -1.24 -0.32
N PHE A 28 -2.67 -0.20 -0.48
CA PHE A 28 -1.27 -0.23 -0.10
C PHE A 28 -0.83 1.20 0.16
N SER A 29 -0.23 1.44 1.33
CA SER A 29 0.44 2.70 1.60
C SER A 29 1.55 2.53 2.63
N VAL A 30 2.48 3.46 2.60
CA VAL A 30 3.64 3.57 3.49
C VAL A 30 3.56 4.91 4.19
N ARG A 31 3.63 4.91 5.52
CA ARG A 31 3.64 6.15 6.30
C ARG A 31 4.63 6.06 7.46
N ALA A 32 5.05 7.22 7.96
CA ALA A 32 5.85 7.24 9.18
C ALA A 32 4.96 7.05 10.42
N ARG A 33 5.54 6.47 11.47
CA ARG A 33 4.91 6.28 12.79
C ARG A 33 5.04 7.55 13.64
N VAL A 34 4.70 8.69 13.07
CA VAL A 34 4.61 9.99 13.76
C VAL A 34 3.32 10.70 13.34
N PRO A 35 2.75 11.58 14.18
CA PRO A 35 1.63 12.43 13.79
C PRO A 35 1.96 13.26 12.55
N ASP A 36 0.93 13.53 11.72
CA ASP A 36 1.02 14.39 10.53
C ASP A 36 2.15 14.01 9.55
N SER A 37 2.51 12.73 9.53
CA SER A 37 3.51 12.17 8.63
C SER A 37 3.04 12.15 7.17
N PRO A 38 3.95 12.33 6.19
CA PRO A 38 3.66 12.00 4.80
C PRO A 38 3.15 10.56 4.65
N MET A 39 2.21 10.35 3.73
CA MET A 39 1.65 9.04 3.43
C MET A 39 1.77 8.80 1.93
N VAL A 40 2.63 7.87 1.56
CA VAL A 40 2.78 7.47 0.16
C VAL A 40 1.86 6.30 -0.10
N GLY A 41 0.92 6.45 -1.02
CA GLY A 41 -0.04 5.42 -1.36
C GLY A 41 -0.13 5.19 -2.85
N ILE A 42 -0.84 4.12 -3.20
CA ILE A 42 -1.10 3.75 -4.60
C ILE A 42 -2.57 3.93 -4.91
N ALA A 43 -2.86 4.34 -6.14
CA ALA A 43 -4.18 4.30 -6.71
C ALA A 43 -4.10 3.83 -8.16
N TRP A 44 -5.16 3.23 -8.67
CA TRP A 44 -5.23 2.87 -10.08
C TRP A 44 -6.65 2.93 -10.61
N ALA A 45 -6.77 3.08 -11.92
CA ALA A 45 -8.05 3.14 -12.59
C ALA A 45 -8.08 2.23 -13.81
N SER A 46 -9.25 1.68 -14.09
CA SER A 46 -9.51 0.98 -15.34
C SER A 46 -9.93 1.99 -16.41
N SER A 47 -9.32 1.92 -17.60
CA SER A 47 -9.73 2.74 -18.75
C SER A 47 -11.19 2.55 -19.15
N LYS A 48 -11.81 1.41 -18.80
CA LYS A 48 -13.24 1.14 -19.06
C LYS A 48 -14.18 1.92 -18.14
N LYS A 49 -13.71 2.35 -16.97
CA LYS A 49 -14.44 3.13 -15.98
C LYS A 49 -13.49 4.11 -15.29
N GLN A 50 -13.06 5.17 -15.97
CA GLN A 50 -12.10 6.14 -15.40
C GLN A 50 -12.58 6.81 -14.09
N GLN A 51 -13.89 6.81 -13.81
CA GLN A 51 -14.43 7.33 -12.53
C GLN A 51 -14.29 6.35 -11.36
N ASP A 52 -13.77 5.15 -11.60
CA ASP A 52 -13.62 4.07 -10.63
C ASP A 52 -12.16 3.94 -10.20
N ILE A 53 -11.69 4.95 -9.45
CA ILE A 53 -10.35 4.97 -8.86
C ILE A 53 -10.33 4.05 -7.65
N ARG A 54 -9.39 3.12 -7.63
CA ARG A 54 -9.17 2.18 -6.52
C ARG A 54 -8.05 2.70 -5.65
N SER A 55 -8.31 2.84 -4.36
CA SER A 55 -7.31 3.32 -3.38
C SER A 55 -7.54 2.78 -1.96
N GLY A 56 -8.77 2.45 -1.62
CA GLY A 56 -9.19 1.89 -0.34
C GLY A 56 -9.29 0.37 -0.35
N VAL A 57 -9.21 -0.22 0.85
CA VAL A 57 -9.47 -1.64 1.02
C VAL A 57 -10.88 -1.98 0.52
N GLY A 58 -10.97 -2.99 -0.34
CA GLY A 58 -12.22 -3.45 -0.94
C GLY A 58 -12.52 -2.85 -2.32
N ASP A 59 -11.75 -1.86 -2.77
CA ASP A 59 -11.93 -1.29 -4.12
C ASP A 59 -11.44 -2.25 -5.21
N ALA A 60 -10.45 -3.10 -4.90
CA ALA A 60 -10.01 -4.16 -5.80
C ALA A 60 -11.07 -5.28 -5.84
N SER A 61 -11.49 -5.70 -7.04
CA SER A 61 -12.56 -6.70 -7.18
C SER A 61 -12.11 -8.14 -6.92
N GLY A 62 -10.87 -8.36 -6.51
CA GLY A 62 -10.26 -9.67 -6.31
C GLY A 62 -9.42 -9.75 -5.03
N PRO A 63 -8.72 -10.87 -4.81
CA PRO A 63 -7.95 -11.08 -3.58
C PRO A 63 -6.82 -10.07 -3.43
N THR A 64 -6.71 -9.52 -2.22
CA THR A 64 -5.61 -8.66 -1.78
C THR A 64 -5.01 -9.25 -0.51
N PHE A 65 -3.69 -9.52 -0.53
CA PHE A 65 -3.02 -10.14 0.61
C PHE A 65 -1.50 -9.91 0.58
N PHE A 66 -0.90 -9.86 1.76
CA PHE A 66 0.55 -9.95 1.88
C PHE A 66 1.02 -11.37 1.59
N ARG A 67 1.85 -11.52 0.55
CA ARG A 67 2.61 -12.75 0.31
C ARG A 67 3.73 -12.90 1.33
N TYR A 68 4.34 -11.77 1.71
CA TYR A 68 5.36 -11.68 2.75
C TYR A 68 5.20 -10.35 3.50
N HIS A 69 5.35 -10.37 4.82
CA HIS A 69 5.38 -9.17 5.66
C HIS A 69 6.09 -9.50 6.98
N ASP A 70 7.15 -8.79 7.32
CA ASP A 70 7.94 -9.03 8.54
C ASP A 70 7.61 -8.05 9.69
N GLY A 71 6.67 -7.12 9.46
CA GLY A 71 6.29 -6.09 10.41
C GLY A 71 7.27 -4.92 10.54
N ALA A 72 8.42 -4.96 9.86
CA ALA A 72 9.54 -4.07 10.14
C ALA A 72 10.30 -3.60 8.90
N THR A 73 10.85 -4.49 8.07
CA THR A 73 11.80 -4.12 7.03
C THR A 73 11.37 -4.50 5.62
N PHE A 74 10.37 -5.35 5.47
CA PHE A 74 9.95 -5.85 4.17
C PHE A 74 8.46 -6.19 4.13
N ALA A 75 7.82 -5.81 3.02
CA ALA A 75 6.46 -6.24 2.70
C ALA A 75 6.31 -6.46 1.20
N ASN A 76 5.62 -7.54 0.81
CA ASN A 76 5.18 -7.80 -0.54
C ASN A 76 3.68 -8.10 -0.53
N GLU A 77 2.89 -7.17 -1.07
CA GLU A 77 1.45 -7.29 -1.22
C GLU A 77 1.09 -7.63 -2.66
N VAL A 78 0.17 -8.57 -2.81
CA VAL A 78 -0.39 -8.98 -4.10
C VAL A 78 -1.84 -8.52 -4.11
N ILE A 79 -2.16 -7.66 -5.08
CA ILE A 79 -3.48 -7.07 -5.26
C ILE A 79 -3.99 -7.57 -6.60
N THR A 80 -5.10 -8.30 -6.57
CA THR A 80 -5.76 -8.78 -7.79
C THR A 80 -7.03 -8.00 -8.01
N ASP A 81 -7.19 -7.47 -9.21
CA ASP A 81 -8.37 -6.73 -9.62
C ASP A 81 -8.88 -7.32 -10.93
N GLU A 82 -9.87 -8.20 -10.79
CA GLU A 82 -10.45 -8.96 -11.90
C GLU A 82 -11.20 -8.05 -12.88
N GLU A 83 -11.88 -7.01 -12.38
CA GLU A 83 -12.62 -6.06 -13.21
C GLU A 83 -11.67 -5.19 -14.06
N ALA A 84 -10.57 -4.71 -13.48
CA ALA A 84 -9.56 -4.03 -14.26
C ALA A 84 -8.69 -5.00 -15.09
N GLY A 85 -8.68 -6.28 -14.75
CA GLY A 85 -7.86 -7.31 -15.38
C GLY A 85 -6.37 -7.17 -15.06
N VAL A 86 -6.03 -6.73 -13.85
CA VAL A 86 -4.64 -6.48 -13.44
C VAL A 86 -4.28 -7.26 -12.18
N VAL A 87 -2.99 -7.61 -12.06
CA VAL A 87 -2.37 -8.01 -10.80
C VAL A 87 -1.27 -7.00 -10.50
N VAL A 88 -1.37 -6.33 -9.36
CA VAL A 88 -0.35 -5.42 -8.86
C VAL A 88 0.44 -6.13 -7.77
N ASN A 89 1.77 -6.16 -7.93
CA ASN A 89 2.70 -6.56 -6.88
C ASN A 89 3.32 -5.29 -6.31
N ALA A 90 3.02 -4.99 -5.05
CA ALA A 90 3.59 -3.87 -4.32
C ALA A 90 4.65 -4.38 -3.34
N THR A 91 5.91 -4.01 -3.57
CA THR A 91 7.03 -4.43 -2.72
C THR A 91 7.64 -3.23 -2.04
N TRP A 92 7.59 -3.21 -0.71
CA TRP A 92 8.26 -2.22 0.12
C TRP A 92 9.46 -2.85 0.81
N VAL A 93 10.57 -2.11 0.83
CA VAL A 93 11.80 -2.52 1.50
C VAL A 93 12.44 -1.35 2.21
N HIS A 94 12.88 -1.58 3.43
CA HIS A 94 13.73 -0.69 4.18
C HIS A 94 15.18 -0.87 3.71
N LEU A 95 15.83 0.19 3.24
CA LEU A 95 17.18 0.12 2.67
C LEU A 95 18.26 0.38 3.73
N ASP A 96 18.06 1.44 4.52
CA ASP A 96 18.89 1.85 5.64
C ASP A 96 18.05 2.61 6.68
N LYS A 97 18.62 3.13 7.77
CA LYS A 97 17.87 3.80 8.85
C LYS A 97 16.95 4.98 8.43
N LYS A 98 17.10 5.53 7.21
CA LYS A 98 16.38 6.72 6.77
C LYS A 98 15.72 6.56 5.40
N ALA A 99 16.06 5.52 4.65
CA ALA A 99 15.58 5.29 3.30
C ALA A 99 14.79 3.99 3.20
N TRP A 100 13.74 4.05 2.40
CA TRP A 100 12.96 2.91 1.96
C TRP A 100 12.68 3.05 0.46
N ALA A 101 12.36 1.94 -0.19
CA ALA A 101 11.92 1.91 -1.58
C ALA A 101 10.59 1.19 -1.71
N LEU A 102 9.78 1.65 -2.67
CA LEU A 102 8.56 1.00 -3.10
C LEU A 102 8.71 0.65 -4.59
N ARG A 103 8.52 -0.62 -4.93
CA ARG A 103 8.41 -1.11 -6.30
C ARG A 103 6.98 -1.54 -6.54
N LEU A 104 6.37 -1.04 -7.61
CA LEU A 104 5.10 -1.53 -8.11
C LEU A 104 5.32 -2.23 -9.45
N GLU A 105 4.70 -3.39 -9.60
CA GLU A 105 4.71 -4.15 -10.84
C GLU A 105 3.28 -4.52 -11.19
N GLY A 106 2.78 -4.00 -12.31
CA GLY A 106 1.48 -4.35 -12.86
C GLY A 106 1.64 -5.41 -13.94
N THR A 107 0.91 -6.51 -13.82
CA THR A 107 0.79 -7.53 -14.86
C THR A 107 -0.65 -7.59 -15.35
N SER A 108 -0.86 -7.51 -16.66
CA SER A 108 -2.19 -7.76 -17.23
C SER A 108 -2.54 -9.24 -17.14
N LYS A 109 -3.77 -9.55 -16.69
CA LYS A 109 -4.28 -10.93 -16.66
C LYS A 109 -4.72 -11.42 -18.03
N ASN A 110 -5.04 -10.50 -18.94
CA ASN A 110 -5.54 -10.79 -20.28
C ASN A 110 -4.58 -10.21 -21.33
N LEU A 111 -4.61 -10.75 -22.55
CA LEU A 111 -4.00 -10.11 -23.73
C LEU A 111 -4.79 -8.85 -24.18
N ASP A 112 -5.60 -8.28 -23.29
CA ASP A 112 -6.33 -7.04 -23.52
C ASP A 112 -5.30 -5.90 -23.52
N TYR A 113 -5.09 -5.29 -24.69
CA TYR A 113 -4.18 -4.17 -24.90
C TYR A 113 -4.74 -2.83 -24.38
N SER A 114 -5.84 -2.84 -23.61
CA SER A 114 -6.35 -1.62 -22.98
C SER A 114 -5.32 -1.03 -22.03
N GLU A 115 -5.11 0.29 -22.16
CA GLU A 115 -4.26 1.06 -21.27
C GLU A 115 -4.77 0.95 -19.83
N LYS A 116 -3.83 0.78 -18.89
CA LYS A 116 -4.07 0.73 -17.45
C LYS A 116 -3.23 1.84 -16.83
N GLU A 117 -3.87 2.69 -16.05
CA GLU A 117 -3.18 3.77 -15.36
C GLU A 117 -2.91 3.35 -13.92
N LEU A 118 -1.63 3.38 -13.55
CA LEU A 118 -1.17 3.21 -12.18
C LEU A 118 -0.61 4.54 -11.70
N SER A 119 -1.18 5.07 -10.62
CA SER A 119 -0.89 6.40 -10.10
C SER A 119 -0.35 6.30 -8.68
N PHE A 120 0.52 7.23 -8.32
CA PHE A 120 1.10 7.37 -6.97
C PHE A 120 0.67 8.70 -6.38
N TYR A 121 0.44 8.72 -5.07
CA TYR A 121 0.18 9.96 -4.33
C TYR A 121 1.01 10.00 -3.05
N VAL A 122 1.27 11.22 -2.56
CA VAL A 122 2.09 11.55 -1.38
C VAL A 122 1.33 12.53 -0.49
#